data_AF-A0AAW4WXD5-F1
#
_entry.id   AF-A0AAW4WXD5-F1
#
_cell.length_a   1.000
_cell.length_b   1.000
_cell.length_c   1.000
_cell.angle_alpha   90.00
_cell.angle_beta   90.00
_cell.angle_gamma   90.00
#
_symmetry.space_group_name_H-M   'P 1'
#
loop_
_entity.id
_entity.type
_entity.pdbx_description
1 polymer ?
#
loop_
_entity_poly.entity_id
_entity_poly.type
_entity_poly.pdbx_seq_one_letter_code
_entity_poly.pdbx_strand_id
1 'polypeptide(L)'
;MIGVYLYDIFGASAGNKSSHPKDESNSITNQRNLIMEYIKSDAVLSTYTVREYIDDGISGTRFDREAFEEMMTQVKEGNIQVIITKDYSRLGRDYLEVGRYLEFVFPVLKVRYISVNDNYDSNNFTGATGGMEVAVKNVINMMYSRDASKKVRSARTTLAKAGKFIGPQAPYGYKRSESDKQKLVIDEEPAELLSKMETFDLDLIRQVVKRITMYDDGNIQFEWNVDDFLQVK
;
A
#
# COMPACT_ATOMS: atom_id res chain seq x y z
N MET A 1 18.74 -5.00 17.35
CA MET A 1 17.99 -6.08 18.04
C MET A 1 17.62 -7.16 17.02
N ILE A 2 17.44 -8.40 17.48
CA ILE A 2 16.88 -9.50 16.68
C ILE A 2 15.37 -9.59 16.95
N GLY A 3 14.57 -9.61 15.88
CA GLY A 3 13.16 -9.99 15.91
C GLY A 3 13.00 -11.45 15.52
N VAL A 4 12.47 -12.28 16.42
CA VAL A 4 12.10 -13.67 16.11
C VAL A 4 10.61 -13.71 15.84
N TYR A 5 10.21 -14.14 14.65
CA TYR A 5 8.81 -14.24 14.28
C TYR A 5 8.35 -15.69 14.26
N LEU A 6 7.37 -15.99 15.11
CA LEU A 6 6.78 -17.31 15.30
C LEU A 6 5.33 -17.25 14.82
N TYR A 7 4.96 -18.19 13.94
CA TYR A 7 3.62 -18.21 13.37
C TYR A 7 3.11 -19.64 13.26
N ASP A 8 1.83 -19.84 13.59
CA ASP A 8 1.16 -21.13 13.45
C ASP A 8 -0.25 -20.97 12.87
N ILE A 9 -0.64 -21.93 12.03
CA ILE A 9 -2.00 -22.04 11.50
C ILE A 9 -2.52 -23.38 11.98
N PHE A 10 -3.52 -23.41 12.87
CA PHE A 10 -4.26 -24.64 13.14
C PHE A 10 -5.03 -25.07 11.88
N GLY A 11 -4.43 -25.97 11.11
CA GLY A 11 -5.05 -26.69 9.99
C GLY A 11 -5.11 -28.18 10.28
N ALA A 12 -6.32 -28.69 10.57
CA ALA A 12 -6.71 -30.10 10.42
C ALA A 12 -5.73 -31.19 10.90
N SER A 13 -5.35 -31.19 12.18
CA SER A 13 -5.04 -32.45 12.87
C SER A 13 -5.71 -32.43 14.23
N ALA A 14 -6.84 -33.15 14.30
CA ALA A 14 -7.50 -33.45 15.55
C ALA A 14 -6.57 -34.33 16.40
N GLY A 15 -6.09 -33.79 17.52
CA GLY A 15 -5.18 -34.50 18.39
C GLY A 15 -4.96 -33.81 19.73
N ASN A 16 -5.99 -33.90 20.58
CA ASN A 16 -6.00 -33.67 22.03
C ASN A 16 -5.87 -32.20 22.53
N LYS A 17 -7.02 -31.66 22.95
CA LYS A 17 -7.10 -30.42 23.74
C LYS A 17 -6.89 -30.75 25.22
N SER A 18 -5.85 -30.21 25.86
CA SER A 18 -5.89 -29.91 27.29
C SER A 18 -6.75 -28.65 27.47
N SER A 19 -7.76 -28.74 28.35
CA SER A 19 -8.74 -27.69 28.63
C SER A 19 -8.16 -26.61 29.55
N HIS A 20 -7.09 -25.93 29.14
CA HIS A 20 -6.53 -24.79 29.86
C HIS A 20 -6.31 -23.58 28.94
N PRO A 21 -6.81 -22.39 29.31
CA PRO A 21 -6.62 -21.17 28.54
C PRO A 21 -5.22 -20.63 28.82
N LYS A 22 -4.17 -21.24 28.23
CA LYS A 22 -2.77 -20.75 28.18
C LYS A 22 -1.73 -21.71 27.59
N ASP A 23 -2.09 -22.91 27.11
CA ASP A 23 -1.11 -23.79 26.49
C ASP A 23 -0.80 -23.32 25.06
N GLU A 24 0.39 -22.73 24.90
CA GLU A 24 1.01 -22.42 23.62
C GLU A 24 1.09 -23.68 22.74
N SER A 25 0.86 -23.53 21.43
CA SER A 25 0.91 -24.69 20.54
C SER A 25 2.32 -25.32 20.54
N ASN A 26 2.38 -26.66 20.54
CA ASN A 26 3.66 -27.39 20.44
C ASN A 26 4.48 -26.95 19.21
N SER A 27 3.81 -26.47 18.15
CA SER A 27 4.46 -25.94 16.94
C SER A 27 5.23 -24.65 17.24
N ILE A 28 4.67 -23.71 17.99
CA ILE A 28 5.36 -22.46 18.36
C ILE A 28 6.56 -22.77 19.26
N THR A 29 6.40 -23.63 20.27
CA THR A 29 7.50 -24.04 21.17
C THR A 29 8.67 -24.65 20.39
N ASN A 30 8.37 -25.52 19.42
CA ASN A 30 9.40 -26.13 18.56
C ASN A 30 10.09 -25.08 17.67
N GLN A 31 9.35 -24.12 17.12
CA GLN A 31 9.92 -23.01 16.34
C GLN A 31 10.86 -22.18 17.19
N ARG A 32 10.44 -21.80 18.41
CA ARG A 32 11.26 -21.05 19.36
C ARG A 32 12.55 -21.78 19.67
N ASN A 33 12.47 -23.04 20.08
CA ASN A 33 13.65 -23.80 20.49
C ASN A 33 14.68 -23.88 19.37
N LEU A 34 14.23 -24.20 18.14
CA LEU A 34 15.10 -24.24 16.96
C LEU A 34 15.80 -22.90 16.71
N ILE A 35 15.05 -21.79 16.70
CA ILE A 35 15.61 -20.47 16.39
C ILE A 35 16.54 -20.00 17.52
N MET A 36 16.19 -20.24 18.78
CA MET A 36 17.02 -19.85 19.92
C MET A 36 18.31 -20.68 19.99
N GLU A 37 18.29 -21.96 19.62
CA GLU A 37 19.50 -22.77 19.49
C GLU A 37 20.39 -22.24 18.36
N TYR A 38 19.81 -21.91 17.20
CA TYR A 38 20.51 -21.29 16.10
C TYR A 38 21.21 -19.97 16.54
N ILE A 39 20.49 -19.06 17.20
CA ILE A 39 21.04 -17.79 17.70
C ILE A 39 22.18 -18.04 18.69
N LYS A 40 22.02 -19.01 19.61
CA LYS A 40 23.05 -19.33 20.62
C LYS A 40 24.31 -19.94 20.01
N SER A 41 24.17 -20.72 18.94
CA SER A 41 25.32 -21.35 18.27
C SER A 41 26.16 -20.36 17.46
N ASP A 42 25.60 -19.21 17.08
CA ASP A 42 26.32 -18.17 16.35
C ASP A 42 26.94 -17.13 17.30
N ALA A 43 28.26 -16.94 17.19
CA ALA A 43 29.04 -16.07 18.06
C ALA A 43 28.66 -14.59 17.98
N VAL A 44 28.07 -14.15 16.86
CA VAL A 44 27.67 -12.77 16.64
C VAL A 44 26.21 -12.59 17.04
N LEU A 45 25.30 -13.45 16.58
CA LEU A 45 23.87 -13.35 16.87
C LEU A 45 23.57 -13.47 18.37
N SER A 46 24.30 -14.33 19.09
CA SER A 46 24.16 -14.51 20.54
C SER A 46 24.43 -13.25 21.37
N THR A 47 25.08 -12.23 20.80
CA THR A 47 25.37 -10.96 21.49
C THR A 47 24.21 -9.97 21.47
N TYR A 48 23.21 -10.18 20.60
CA TYR A 48 22.11 -9.24 20.42
C TYR A 48 20.93 -9.57 21.32
N THR A 49 20.21 -8.54 21.77
CA THR A 49 18.90 -8.70 22.40
C THR A 49 17.91 -9.31 21.41
N VAL A 50 17.17 -10.32 21.87
CA VAL A 50 16.12 -11.01 21.11
C VAL A 50 14.75 -10.60 21.64
N ARG A 51 13.82 -10.30 20.72
CA ARG A 51 12.40 -10.10 21.03
C ARG A 51 11.55 -11.00 20.14
N GLU A 52 10.63 -11.74 20.74
CA GLU A 52 9.72 -12.63 20.04
C GLU A 52 8.42 -11.90 19.66
N TYR A 53 7.90 -12.24 18.48
CA TYR A 53 6.62 -11.80 17.94
C TYR A 53 5.85 -13.05 17.54
N ILE A 54 4.69 -13.26 18.16
CA ILE A 54 3.97 -14.53 18.09
C ILE A 54 2.56 -14.27 17.57
N ASP A 55 2.24 -14.85 16.42
CA ASP A 55 0.88 -14.90 15.88
C ASP A 55 0.40 -16.37 15.92
N ASP A 56 -0.35 -16.73 16.97
CA ASP A 56 -0.96 -18.06 17.16
C ASP A 56 -2.42 -18.04 16.68
N GLY A 57 -2.66 -18.60 15.49
CA GLY A 57 -3.96 -18.54 14.83
C GLY A 57 -5.00 -19.46 15.48
N ILE A 58 -5.78 -18.94 16.43
CA ILE A 58 -6.97 -19.63 16.94
C ILE A 58 -8.09 -19.58 15.89
N SER A 59 -8.39 -20.76 15.33
CA SER A 59 -9.57 -21.14 14.53
C SER A 59 -10.45 -20.03 13.91
N GLY A 60 -10.39 -19.93 12.57
CA GLY A 60 -11.60 -19.77 11.75
C GLY A 60 -12.10 -18.36 11.42
N THR A 61 -11.70 -17.31 12.13
CA THR A 61 -12.20 -15.95 11.84
C THR A 61 -11.14 -14.89 12.13
N ARG A 62 -10.64 -14.26 11.04
CA ARG A 62 -9.54 -13.26 10.92
C ARG A 62 -8.13 -13.81 11.05
N PHE A 63 -7.41 -13.70 9.93
CA PHE A 63 -5.99 -13.99 9.77
C PHE A 63 -5.14 -12.77 10.15
N ASP A 64 -5.44 -12.17 11.30
CA ASP A 64 -4.74 -10.95 11.69
C ASP A 64 -3.34 -11.34 12.21
N ARG A 65 -2.32 -10.79 11.55
CA ARG A 65 -0.91 -10.94 11.92
C ARG A 65 -0.47 -9.71 12.71
N GLU A 66 -1.09 -9.49 13.86
CA GLU A 66 -0.86 -8.29 14.66
C GLU A 66 0.57 -8.24 15.17
N ALA A 67 1.14 -9.39 15.59
CA ALA A 67 2.52 -9.44 16.05
C ALA A 67 3.51 -9.21 14.90
N PHE A 68 3.21 -9.68 13.69
CA PHE A 68 3.99 -9.34 12.50
C PHE A 68 3.98 -7.84 12.21
N GLU A 69 2.82 -7.19 12.26
CA GLU A 69 2.71 -5.74 12.01
C GLU A 69 3.43 -4.92 13.10
N GLU A 70 3.38 -5.37 14.36
CA GLU A 70 4.17 -4.78 15.44
C GLU A 70 5.68 -4.91 15.18
N MET A 71 6.14 -6.12 14.81
CA MET A 71 7.53 -6.35 14.44
C MET A 71 7.96 -5.45 13.28
N MET A 72 7.15 -5.36 12.23
CA MET A 72 7.44 -4.53 11.07
C MET A 72 7.43 -3.03 11.39
N THR A 73 6.68 -2.61 12.41
CA THR A 73 6.75 -1.23 12.94
C THR A 73 8.09 -1.00 13.61
N GLN A 74 8.55 -1.91 14.47
CA GLN A 74 9.87 -1.84 15.11
C GLN A 74 11.03 -1.90 14.10
N VAL A 75 10.86 -2.62 13.00
CA VAL A 75 11.79 -2.61 11.85
C VAL A 75 11.84 -1.24 11.20
N LYS A 76 10.68 -0.63 10.89
CA LYS A 76 10.62 0.71 10.27
C LYS A 76 11.20 1.81 11.16
N GLU A 77 11.09 1.65 12.48
CA GLU A 77 11.71 2.53 13.47
C GLU A 77 13.23 2.31 13.62
N GLY A 78 13.78 1.24 13.02
CA GLY A 78 15.20 0.90 13.07
C GLY A 78 15.64 0.13 14.31
N ASN A 79 14.70 -0.27 15.17
CA ASN A 79 14.97 -1.01 16.40
C ASN A 79 15.38 -2.47 16.11
N ILE A 80 14.79 -3.06 15.07
CA ILE A 80 15.10 -4.42 14.59
C ILE A 80 15.89 -4.35 13.29
N GLN A 81 17.01 -5.05 13.25
CA GLN A 81 17.92 -5.10 12.10
C GLN A 81 18.16 -6.52 11.59
N VAL A 82 17.74 -7.52 12.37
CA VAL A 82 17.80 -8.94 12.00
C VAL A 82 16.44 -9.56 12.28
N ILE A 83 15.85 -10.23 11.30
CA ILE A 83 14.63 -11.02 11.46
C ILE A 83 14.99 -12.48 11.25
N ILE A 84 14.51 -13.35 12.16
CA ILE A 84 14.72 -14.79 12.07
C ILE A 84 13.39 -15.52 12.15
N THR A 85 13.18 -16.43 11.22
CA THR A 85 12.03 -17.34 11.18
C THR A 85 12.49 -18.79 11.05
N LYS A 86 11.59 -19.73 11.31
CA LYS A 86 11.86 -21.16 11.08
C LYS A 86 12.03 -21.46 9.59
N ASP A 87 11.06 -21.04 8.78
CA ASP A 87 10.99 -21.28 7.34
C ASP A 87 10.23 -20.12 6.65
N TYR A 88 10.33 -20.02 5.32
CA TYR A 88 9.66 -18.99 4.52
C TYR A 88 8.15 -18.91 4.72
N SER A 89 7.49 -20.05 5.04
CA SER A 89 6.04 -20.09 5.26
C SER A 89 5.60 -19.24 6.46
N ARG A 90 6.52 -18.94 7.37
CA ARG A 90 6.27 -18.01 8.47
C ARG A 90 6.20 -16.59 7.97
N LEU A 91 7.05 -16.18 7.03
CA LEU A 91 7.06 -14.80 6.52
C LEU A 91 5.80 -14.44 5.73
N GLY A 92 5.29 -15.35 4.89
CA GLY A 92 4.13 -15.08 4.03
C GLY A 92 3.47 -16.36 3.55
N ARG A 93 2.22 -16.24 3.07
CA ARG A 93 1.45 -17.39 2.55
C ARG A 93 1.77 -17.71 1.09
N ASP A 94 2.08 -16.68 0.32
CA ASP A 94 2.42 -16.77 -1.09
C ASP A 94 3.92 -16.57 -1.27
N TYR A 95 4.53 -17.39 -2.12
CA TYR A 95 5.90 -17.23 -2.58
C TYR A 95 6.16 -15.84 -3.17
N LEU A 96 5.17 -15.23 -3.84
CA LEU A 96 5.29 -13.86 -4.35
C LEU A 96 5.43 -12.83 -3.22
N GLU A 97 4.68 -13.02 -2.14
CA GLU A 97 4.78 -12.15 -0.97
C GLU A 97 6.10 -12.31 -0.25
N VAL A 98 6.53 -13.56 -0.02
CA VAL A 98 7.83 -13.87 0.56
C VAL A 98 8.94 -13.26 -0.29
N GLY A 99 8.93 -13.51 -1.61
CA GLY A 99 9.90 -12.95 -2.56
C GLY A 99 9.95 -11.42 -2.52
N ARG A 100 8.78 -10.75 -2.46
CA ARG A 100 8.71 -9.29 -2.32
C ARG A 100 9.45 -8.79 -1.07
N TYR A 101 9.28 -9.47 0.07
CA TYR A 101 9.95 -9.09 1.31
C TYR A 101 11.47 -9.29 1.23
N LEU A 102 11.90 -10.44 0.73
CA LEU A 102 13.32 -10.80 0.64
C LEU A 102 14.08 -9.95 -0.38
N GLU A 103 13.48 -9.66 -1.54
CA GLU A 103 14.16 -8.99 -2.65
C GLU A 103 14.08 -7.46 -2.57
N PHE A 104 13.01 -6.91 -2.00
CA PHE A 104 12.77 -5.47 -2.01
C PHE A 104 12.66 -4.87 -0.61
N VAL A 105 11.76 -5.39 0.23
CA VAL A 105 11.43 -4.71 1.50
C VAL A 105 12.58 -4.74 2.49
N PHE A 106 13.13 -5.91 2.80
CA PHE A 106 14.22 -6.03 3.77
C PHE A 106 15.53 -5.39 3.29
N PRO A 107 15.93 -5.51 2.02
CA PRO A 107 17.09 -4.78 1.50
C PRO A 107 16.93 -3.26 1.59
N VAL A 108 15.77 -2.70 1.23
CA VAL A 108 15.47 -1.27 1.37
C VAL A 108 15.60 -0.82 2.83
N LEU A 109 15.08 -1.62 3.75
CA LEU A 109 15.09 -1.33 5.19
C LEU A 109 16.42 -1.72 5.86
N LYS A 110 17.39 -2.24 5.09
CA LYS A 110 18.70 -2.73 5.56
C LYS A 110 18.57 -3.76 6.69
N VAL A 111 17.59 -4.65 6.57
CA VAL A 111 17.33 -5.74 7.51
C VAL A 111 17.94 -7.02 6.97
N ARG A 112 18.71 -7.72 7.80
CA ARG A 112 19.14 -9.09 7.52
C ARG A 112 17.99 -10.04 7.85
N TYR A 113 17.56 -10.83 6.88
CA TYR A 113 16.60 -11.91 7.09
C TYR A 113 17.31 -13.27 7.08
N ILE A 114 16.95 -14.12 8.04
CA ILE A 114 17.45 -15.50 8.18
C ILE A 114 16.25 -16.45 8.26
N SER A 115 16.30 -17.51 7.47
CA SER A 115 15.39 -18.66 7.60
C SER A 115 16.21 -19.91 7.94
N VAL A 116 15.97 -20.49 9.11
CA VAL A 116 16.81 -21.56 9.66
C VAL A 116 16.68 -22.85 8.85
N ASN A 117 15.47 -23.35 8.61
CA ASN A 117 15.27 -24.60 7.87
C ASN A 117 15.59 -24.49 6.38
N ASP A 118 15.40 -23.30 5.80
CA ASP A 118 15.73 -23.08 4.39
C ASP A 118 17.25 -22.83 4.19
N ASN A 119 18.04 -22.81 5.27
CA ASN A 119 19.46 -22.47 5.27
C ASN A 119 19.75 -21.16 4.53
N TYR A 120 18.87 -20.18 4.69
CA TYR A 120 18.94 -18.91 3.99
C TYR A 120 19.34 -17.78 4.93
N ASP A 121 20.28 -16.97 4.46
CA ASP A 121 20.68 -15.72 5.11
C ASP A 121 20.94 -14.67 4.04
N SER A 122 20.13 -13.62 4.05
CA SER A 122 20.22 -12.51 3.09
C SER A 122 21.62 -11.88 2.98
N ASN A 123 22.44 -11.91 4.04
CA ASN A 123 23.80 -11.40 4.00
C ASN A 123 24.77 -12.29 3.19
N ASN A 124 24.49 -13.58 3.06
CA ASN A 124 25.33 -14.50 2.29
C ASN A 124 25.04 -14.44 0.78
N PHE A 125 23.94 -13.80 0.39
CA PHE A 125 23.49 -13.68 -1.00
C PHE A 125 23.62 -12.26 -1.55
N THR A 126 24.38 -11.39 -0.90
CA THR A 126 24.71 -10.05 -1.40
C THR A 126 25.70 -10.15 -2.57
N GLY A 127 25.19 -10.14 -3.81
CA GLY A 127 26.07 -9.97 -4.98
C GLY A 127 25.63 -10.63 -6.30
N ALA A 128 24.59 -11.47 -6.31
CA ALA A 128 24.18 -12.15 -7.56
C ALA A 128 23.32 -11.28 -8.51
N THR A 129 22.87 -10.11 -8.10
CA THR A 129 21.90 -9.32 -8.86
C THR A 129 22.41 -7.90 -9.12
N GLY A 130 23.19 -7.76 -10.19
CA GLY A 130 23.63 -6.48 -10.78
C GLY A 130 22.52 -5.55 -11.29
N GLY A 131 21.29 -5.69 -10.81
CA GLY A 131 20.14 -4.79 -11.03
C GLY A 131 19.34 -4.47 -9.76
N MET A 132 19.69 -5.04 -8.61
CA MET A 132 18.88 -4.97 -7.39
C MET A 132 18.98 -3.62 -6.69
N GLU A 133 20.12 -2.92 -6.79
CA GLU A 133 20.26 -1.55 -6.25
C GLU A 133 19.37 -0.54 -6.99
N VAL A 134 19.18 -0.73 -8.30
CA VAL A 134 18.31 0.11 -9.14
C VAL A 134 16.84 -0.20 -8.87
N ALA A 135 16.47 -1.47 -8.72
CA ALA A 135 15.10 -1.87 -8.38
C ALA A 135 14.70 -1.39 -6.96
N VAL A 136 15.60 -1.50 -5.99
CA VAL A 136 15.46 -0.95 -4.63
C VAL A 136 15.28 0.57 -4.67
N LYS A 137 16.12 1.32 -5.43
CA LYS A 137 15.94 2.77 -5.63
C LYS A 137 14.59 3.10 -6.28
N ASN A 138 14.16 2.31 -7.26
CA ASN A 138 12.87 2.51 -7.91
C ASN A 138 11.68 2.25 -6.97
N VAL A 139 11.74 1.22 -6.12
CA VAL A 139 10.71 0.96 -5.09
C VAL A 139 10.65 2.09 -4.08
N ILE A 140 11.81 2.56 -3.59
CA ILE A 140 11.90 3.71 -2.70
C ILE A 140 11.27 4.95 -3.37
N ASN A 141 11.62 5.22 -4.62
CA ASN A 141 11.04 6.32 -5.39
C ASN A 141 9.52 6.17 -5.58
N MET A 142 9.02 4.96 -5.86
CA MET A 142 7.58 4.68 -5.95
C MET A 142 6.87 4.89 -4.61
N MET A 143 7.47 4.49 -3.49
CA MET A 143 6.90 4.68 -2.15
C MET A 143 6.85 6.17 -1.78
N TYR A 144 7.94 6.91 -1.95
CA TYR A 144 7.96 8.36 -1.75
C TYR A 144 6.94 9.08 -2.66
N SER A 145 6.83 8.67 -3.93
CA SER A 145 5.87 9.21 -4.88
C SER A 145 4.41 8.93 -4.46
N ARG A 146 4.14 7.73 -3.91
CA ARG A 146 2.81 7.35 -3.44
C ARG A 146 2.39 8.13 -2.20
N ASP A 147 3.30 8.34 -1.25
CA ASP A 147 3.01 9.13 -0.05
C ASP A 147 2.85 10.63 -0.36
N ALA A 148 3.66 11.16 -1.29
CA ALA A 148 3.44 12.50 -1.84
C ALA A 148 2.06 12.61 -2.51
N SER A 149 1.67 11.62 -3.32
CA SER A 149 0.37 11.58 -4.00
C SER A 149 -0.80 11.53 -3.01
N LYS A 150 -0.68 10.74 -1.94
CA LYS A 150 -1.66 10.70 -0.85
C LYS A 150 -1.79 12.06 -0.15
N LYS A 151 -0.68 12.74 0.11
CA LYS A 151 -0.67 14.07 0.74
C LYS A 151 -1.33 15.12 -0.17
N VAL A 152 -1.05 15.09 -1.47
CA VAL A 152 -1.70 15.98 -2.47
C VAL A 152 -3.20 15.70 -2.54
N ARG A 153 -3.62 14.42 -2.59
CA ARG A 153 -5.04 14.06 -2.63
C ARG A 153 -5.77 14.49 -1.37
N SER A 154 -5.15 14.30 -0.19
CA SER A 154 -5.67 14.75 1.10
C SER A 154 -5.84 16.27 1.13
N ALA A 155 -4.81 17.04 0.74
CA ALA A 155 -4.87 18.50 0.67
C ALA A 155 -5.97 18.99 -0.30
N ARG A 156 -6.08 18.37 -1.48
CA ARG A 156 -7.16 18.67 -2.44
C ARG A 156 -8.54 18.38 -1.86
N THR A 157 -8.69 17.28 -1.13
CA THR A 157 -9.94 16.92 -0.47
C THR A 157 -10.33 17.92 0.62
N THR A 158 -9.38 18.35 1.44
CA THR A 158 -9.59 19.36 2.49
C THR A 158 -10.02 20.70 1.91
N LEU A 159 -9.33 21.16 0.86
CA LEU A 159 -9.68 22.40 0.17
C LEU A 159 -11.05 22.32 -0.49
N ALA A 160 -11.40 21.20 -1.14
CA ALA A 160 -12.72 20.99 -1.72
C ALA A 160 -13.83 21.01 -0.66
N LYS A 161 -13.62 20.39 0.51
CA LYS A 161 -14.55 20.46 1.65
C LYS A 161 -14.73 21.87 2.20
N ALA A 162 -13.73 22.72 2.07
CA ALA A 162 -13.80 24.14 2.41
C ALA A 162 -14.46 25.00 1.31
N GLY A 163 -15.04 24.39 0.28
CA GLY A 163 -15.67 25.09 -0.84
C GLY A 163 -14.68 25.76 -1.80
N LYS A 164 -13.39 25.41 -1.70
CA LYS A 164 -12.33 26.00 -2.53
C LYS A 164 -12.13 25.20 -3.81
N PHE A 165 -12.17 25.89 -4.93
CA PHE A 165 -11.84 25.38 -6.24
C PHE A 165 -10.32 25.39 -6.47
N ILE A 166 -9.81 24.26 -6.93
CA ILE A 166 -8.36 23.98 -7.05
C ILE A 166 -8.02 23.46 -8.46
N GLY A 167 -9.01 23.42 -9.36
CA GLY A 167 -8.80 23.02 -10.76
C GLY A 167 -8.09 24.10 -11.55
N PRO A 168 -7.34 23.75 -12.61
CA PRO A 168 -6.59 24.71 -13.43
C PRO A 168 -7.51 25.72 -14.13
N GLN A 169 -8.68 25.28 -14.60
CA GLN A 169 -9.67 26.09 -15.31
C GLN A 169 -11.06 25.92 -14.68
N ALA A 170 -11.84 27.00 -14.64
CA ALA A 170 -13.21 26.95 -14.11
C ALA A 170 -14.13 26.14 -15.06
N PRO A 171 -15.09 25.36 -14.53
CA PRO A 171 -16.10 24.68 -15.35
C PRO A 171 -16.95 25.67 -16.15
N TYR A 172 -17.46 25.24 -17.31
CA TYR A 172 -18.37 26.06 -18.14
C TYR A 172 -19.60 26.51 -17.35
N GLY A 173 -20.01 27.77 -17.51
CA GLY A 173 -21.04 28.40 -16.69
C GLY A 173 -20.53 29.06 -15.40
N TYR A 174 -19.24 28.89 -15.07
CA TYR A 174 -18.60 29.49 -13.90
C TYR A 174 -17.29 30.17 -14.29
N LYS A 175 -16.97 31.26 -13.60
CA LYS A 175 -15.66 31.93 -13.65
C LYS A 175 -15.06 32.01 -12.26
N ARG A 176 -13.75 32.20 -12.18
CA ARG A 176 -13.11 32.48 -10.90
C ARG A 176 -13.52 33.87 -10.42
N SER A 177 -13.77 34.00 -9.12
CA SER A 177 -14.01 35.30 -8.51
C SER A 177 -12.75 36.18 -8.64
N GLU A 178 -12.95 37.45 -8.96
CA GLU A 178 -11.87 38.44 -9.02
C GLU A 178 -11.23 38.68 -7.64
N SER A 179 -12.03 38.60 -6.57
CA SER A 179 -11.56 38.77 -5.19
C SER A 179 -10.91 37.52 -4.58
N ASP A 180 -11.30 36.33 -5.05
CA ASP A 180 -10.72 35.06 -4.58
C ASP A 180 -10.65 34.04 -5.72
N LYS A 181 -9.42 33.80 -6.21
CA LYS A 181 -9.17 32.86 -7.31
C LYS A 181 -9.53 31.41 -6.98
N GLN A 182 -9.74 31.08 -5.70
CA GLN A 182 -10.19 29.77 -5.24
C GLN A 182 -11.71 29.68 -5.11
N LYS A 183 -12.45 30.75 -5.41
CA LYS A 183 -13.92 30.76 -5.40
C LYS A 183 -14.44 30.81 -6.83
N LEU A 184 -15.45 30.00 -7.12
CA LEU A 184 -16.20 30.07 -8.37
C LEU A 184 -17.42 30.98 -8.20
N VAL A 185 -17.66 31.82 -9.19
CA VAL A 185 -18.87 32.64 -9.33
C VAL A 185 -19.52 32.32 -10.68
N ILE A 186 -20.83 32.55 -10.78
CA ILE A 186 -21.57 32.30 -12.01
C ILE A 186 -21.03 33.24 -13.10
N ASP A 187 -20.82 32.68 -14.29
CA ASP A 187 -20.54 33.48 -15.46
C ASP A 187 -21.83 33.72 -16.24
N GLU A 188 -22.27 34.98 -16.28
CA GLU A 188 -23.62 35.35 -16.71
C GLU A 188 -23.88 35.04 -18.19
N GLU A 189 -22.87 35.16 -19.06
CA GLU A 189 -22.99 34.89 -20.51
C GLU A 189 -23.30 33.41 -20.82
N PRO A 190 -22.52 32.43 -20.33
CA PRO A 190 -22.86 31.02 -20.48
C PRO A 190 -24.05 30.58 -19.60
N ALA A 191 -24.29 31.22 -18.45
CA ALA A 191 -25.46 30.92 -17.61
C ALA A 191 -26.79 31.33 -18.26
N GLU A 192 -26.81 32.45 -19.01
CA GLU A 192 -28.00 32.87 -19.76
C GLU A 192 -28.35 31.85 -20.85
N LEU A 193 -27.34 31.30 -21.54
CA LEU A 193 -27.51 30.23 -22.52
C LEU A 193 -28.10 28.96 -21.89
N LEU A 194 -27.62 28.56 -20.72
CA LEU A 194 -28.14 27.41 -19.97
C LEU A 194 -29.55 27.67 -19.42
N SER A 195 -29.87 28.91 -19.02
CA SER A 195 -31.19 29.27 -18.48
C SER A 195 -32.31 29.25 -19.52
N LYS A 196 -31.95 29.37 -20.81
CA LYS A 196 -32.87 29.24 -21.95
C LYS A 196 -33.11 27.77 -22.34
N MET A 197 -32.46 26.82 -21.67
CA MET A 197 -32.68 25.38 -21.86
C MET A 197 -33.92 24.92 -21.08
N GLU A 198 -35.09 24.89 -21.71
CA GLU A 198 -36.26 24.17 -21.17
C GLU A 198 -36.24 22.67 -21.53
N THR A 199 -35.50 22.28 -22.57
CA THR A 199 -35.26 20.88 -22.97
C THR A 199 -33.83 20.72 -23.49
N PHE A 200 -33.25 19.52 -23.28
CA PHE A 200 -31.92 19.14 -23.76
C PHE A 200 -31.92 18.99 -25.29
N ASP A 201 -31.91 20.11 -26.02
CA ASP A 201 -31.79 20.14 -27.48
C ASP A 201 -30.38 19.69 -27.90
N LEU A 202 -30.32 18.63 -28.71
CA LEU A 202 -29.11 18.03 -29.25
C LEU A 202 -28.25 19.04 -30.04
N ASP A 203 -28.87 20.00 -30.74
CA ASP A 203 -28.12 20.99 -31.50
C ASP A 203 -27.45 22.03 -30.60
N LEU A 204 -28.04 22.32 -29.44
CA LEU A 204 -27.45 23.17 -28.43
C LEU A 204 -26.34 22.45 -27.66
N ILE A 205 -26.50 21.16 -27.36
CA ILE A 205 -25.43 20.30 -26.81
C ILE A 205 -24.22 20.31 -27.75
N ARG A 206 -24.45 20.15 -29.07
CA ARG A 206 -23.39 20.24 -30.08
C ARG A 206 -22.70 21.61 -30.07
N GLN A 207 -23.44 22.70 -29.93
CA GLN A 207 -22.85 24.04 -29.83
C GLN A 207 -21.99 24.23 -28.57
N VAL A 208 -22.45 23.75 -27.41
CA VAL A 208 -21.69 23.80 -26.15
C VAL A 208 -20.41 22.97 -26.26
N VAL A 209 -20.52 21.72 -26.75
CA VAL A 209 -19.36 20.83 -26.95
C VAL A 209 -18.34 21.45 -27.91
N LYS A 210 -18.80 22.06 -29.02
CA LYS A 210 -17.94 22.72 -30.00
C LYS A 210 -17.20 23.95 -29.44
N ARG A 211 -17.85 24.73 -28.56
CA ARG A 211 -17.23 25.87 -27.87
C ARG A 211 -16.17 25.43 -26.86
N ILE A 212 -16.38 24.29 -26.18
CA ILE A 212 -15.39 23.69 -25.28
C ILE A 212 -14.16 23.20 -26.07
N THR A 213 -14.34 22.66 -27.28
CA THR A 213 -13.23 22.15 -28.11
C THR A 213 -12.40 23.24 -28.77
N MET A 214 -12.99 24.38 -29.12
CA MET A 214 -12.27 25.47 -29.80
C MET A 214 -11.42 26.36 -28.87
N TYR A 215 -11.59 26.28 -27.55
CA TYR A 215 -10.94 27.19 -26.60
C TYR A 215 -9.53 26.73 -26.17
N ASP A 216 -9.06 25.58 -26.62
CA ASP A 216 -7.78 24.99 -26.19
C ASP A 216 -6.96 24.52 -27.41
N ASP A 217 -6.19 25.45 -27.99
CA ASP A 217 -5.25 25.22 -29.09
C ASP A 217 -4.10 24.29 -28.63
N GLY A 218 -4.30 22.97 -28.74
CA GLY A 218 -3.13 22.09 -28.88
C GLY A 218 -3.19 20.64 -28.44
N ASN A 219 -4.33 20.08 -27.98
CA ASN A 219 -4.69 18.65 -28.11
C ASN A 219 -5.77 18.26 -27.10
N ILE A 220 -6.98 18.02 -27.61
CA ILE A 220 -7.95 17.13 -26.95
C ILE A 220 -8.69 16.35 -28.05
N GLN A 221 -8.39 15.07 -28.21
CA GLN A 221 -9.33 14.13 -28.82
C GLN A 221 -10.24 13.59 -27.72
N PHE A 222 -11.49 14.04 -27.73
CA PHE A 222 -12.57 13.30 -27.11
C PHE A 222 -13.48 12.81 -28.24
N GLU A 223 -13.41 11.51 -28.53
CA GLU A 223 -14.36 10.84 -29.39
C GLU A 223 -15.57 10.46 -28.54
N TRP A 224 -16.45 11.43 -28.26
CA TRP A 224 -17.77 11.13 -27.70
C TRP A 224 -18.73 10.95 -28.86
N ASN A 225 -19.11 9.71 -29.12
CA ASN A 225 -20.22 9.43 -30.01
C ASN A 225 -21.52 9.81 -29.29
N VAL A 226 -22.23 10.82 -29.80
CA VAL A 226 -23.50 11.28 -29.23
C VAL A 226 -24.54 10.14 -29.22
N ASP A 227 -24.40 9.17 -30.12
CA ASP A 227 -25.26 7.99 -30.20
C ASP A 227 -25.15 7.08 -28.95
N ASP A 228 -24.02 7.11 -28.22
CA ASP A 228 -23.82 6.31 -27.00
C ASP A 228 -24.71 6.78 -25.85
N PHE A 229 -25.13 8.05 -25.86
CA PHE A 229 -26.05 8.61 -24.85
C PHE A 229 -27.53 8.44 -25.22
N LEU A 230 -27.83 8.15 -26.49
CA LEU A 230 -29.20 7.95 -26.98
C LEU A 230 -29.67 6.49 -26.87
N GLN A 231 -28.78 5.55 -26.52
CA GLN A 231 -29.10 4.14 -26.32
C GLN A 231 -29.48 3.75 -24.89
N VAL A 232 -30.15 4.63 -24.14
CA VAL A 232 -30.87 4.19 -22.94
C VAL A 232 -32.32 3.90 -23.35
N LYS A 233 -32.59 2.62 -23.65
CA LYS A 233 -33.93 2.03 -23.62
C LYS A 233 -34.01 1.02 -22.49
#